data_AF-A0A2V8RGY5-F1
#
_entry.id   AF-A0A2V8RGY5-F1
#
_cell.length_a   1.000
_cell.length_b   1.000
_cell.length_c   1.000
_cell.angle_alpha   90.00
_cell.angle_beta   90.00
_cell.angle_gamma   90.00
#
_symmetry.space_group_name_H-M   'P 1'
#
loop_
_entity.id
_entity.type
_entity.pdbx_description
1 polymer ?
#
loop_
_entity_poly.entity_id
_entity_poly.type
_entity_poly.pdbx_seq_one_letter_code
_entity_poly.pdbx_strand_id
1 'polypeptide(L)'
;MYESLLDERIRAGRLSKYKTIIIPDQPRAAILNGHRAGTMPPEYTGGLGADGVKALREFVEAGGTLICLNRASDFAIEQFKLPVRDVVDGLPRTDFFVPGSILRIELDTSDPIA
;
A
#
# COMPACT_ATOMS: atom_id res chain seq x y z
N MET A 1 -4.26 -6.52 -18.77
CA MET A 1 -4.53 -5.08 -18.99
C MET A 1 -4.62 -4.44 -17.61
N TYR A 2 -3.94 -3.32 -17.38
CA TYR A 2 -3.99 -2.57 -16.11
C TYR A 2 -4.62 -1.19 -16.36
N GLU A 3 -5.18 -0.59 -15.31
CA GLU A 3 -5.79 0.75 -15.33
C GLU A 3 -5.20 1.55 -14.17
N SER A 4 -4.88 2.82 -14.40
CA SER A 4 -4.49 3.73 -13.31
C SER A 4 -5.72 4.07 -12.47
N LEU A 5 -5.59 3.87 -11.16
CA LEU A 5 -6.65 4.14 -10.19
C LEU A 5 -6.29 5.41 -9.39
N LEU A 6 -7.14 6.44 -9.49
CA LEU A 6 -6.96 7.70 -8.76
C LEU A 6 -7.57 7.63 -7.36
N ASP A 7 -7.00 8.41 -6.44
CA ASP A 7 -7.42 8.43 -5.03
C ASP A 7 -8.91 8.75 -4.84
N GLU A 8 -9.46 9.65 -5.66
CA GLU A 8 -10.90 9.99 -5.61
C GLU A 8 -11.79 8.77 -5.83
N ARG A 9 -11.39 7.89 -6.74
CA ARG A 9 -12.15 6.68 -7.07
C ARG A 9 -12.02 5.62 -5.97
N ILE A 10 -10.87 5.56 -5.29
CA ILE A 10 -10.66 4.72 -4.12
C ILE A 10 -11.55 5.21 -2.98
N ARG A 11 -11.53 6.51 -2.68
CA ARG A 11 -12.40 7.13 -1.67
C ARG A 11 -13.89 6.92 -1.95
N ALA A 12 -14.28 6.88 -3.22
CA ALA A 12 -15.66 6.57 -3.61
C ALA A 12 -16.08 5.10 -3.40
N GLY A 13 -15.18 4.21 -2.98
CA GLY A 13 -15.48 2.82 -2.62
C GLY A 13 -15.84 1.91 -3.80
N ARG A 14 -15.69 2.36 -5.05
CA ARG A 14 -16.10 1.62 -6.25
C ARG A 14 -15.00 0.66 -6.72
N LEU A 15 -14.58 -0.24 -5.82
CA LEU A 15 -13.44 -1.13 -6.03
C LEU A 15 -13.80 -2.55 -6.49
N SER A 16 -15.08 -2.91 -6.49
CA SER A 16 -15.57 -4.27 -6.78
C SER A 16 -15.23 -4.80 -8.18
N LYS A 17 -14.94 -3.92 -9.14
CA LYS A 17 -14.52 -4.33 -10.49
C LYS A 17 -13.06 -4.80 -10.56
N TYR A 18 -12.26 -4.49 -9.55
CA TYR A 18 -10.85 -4.88 -9.49
C TYR A 18 -10.74 -6.20 -8.73
N LYS A 19 -9.77 -7.04 -9.12
CA LYS A 19 -9.36 -8.21 -8.33
C LYS A 19 -8.10 -7.94 -7.53
N THR A 20 -7.22 -7.11 -8.10
CA THR A 20 -5.93 -6.77 -7.52
C THR A 20 -5.70 -5.28 -7.67
N ILE A 21 -5.25 -4.64 -6.58
CA ILE A 21 -4.79 -3.25 -6.57
C ILE A 21 -3.30 -3.28 -6.19
N ILE A 22 -2.49 -2.54 -6.93
CA ILE A 22 -1.05 -2.43 -6.67
C ILE A 22 -0.76 -0.98 -6.30
N ILE A 23 -0.18 -0.77 -5.12
CA ILE A 23 0.41 0.50 -4.71
C ILE A 23 1.92 0.39 -4.95
N PRO A 24 2.47 1.14 -5.92
CA PRO A 24 3.90 1.12 -6.21
C PRO A 24 4.69 1.76 -5.05
N ASP A 25 6.02 1.79 -5.18
CA ASP A 25 6.88 2.40 -4.17
C ASP A 25 6.54 3.87 -3.91
N GLN A 26 5.86 4.12 -2.79
CA GLN A 26 5.43 5.44 -2.38
C GLN A 26 5.42 5.53 -0.85
N PRO A 27 5.97 6.61 -0.25
CA PRO A 27 5.93 6.78 1.20
C PRO A 27 4.50 6.85 1.75
N ARG A 28 4.24 6.26 2.92
CA ARG A 28 2.91 6.29 3.58
C ARG A 28 2.27 7.68 3.63
N ALA A 29 3.05 8.71 3.93
CA ALA A 29 2.54 10.07 4.06
C ALA A 29 2.06 10.63 2.72
N ALA A 30 2.71 10.24 1.62
CA ALA A 30 2.29 10.61 0.28
C ALA A 30 1.05 9.81 -0.16
N ILE A 31 0.91 8.54 0.24
CA ILE A 31 -0.31 7.76 -0.03
C ILE A 31 -1.50 8.36 0.73
N LEU A 32 -1.32 8.70 2.01
CA LEU A 32 -2.39 9.21 2.87
C LEU A 32 -2.81 10.64 2.52
N ASN A 33 -1.84 11.54 2.34
CA ASN A 33 -2.09 12.97 2.23
C ASN A 33 -1.99 13.49 0.80
N GLY A 34 -1.29 12.76 -0.08
CA GLY A 34 -1.04 13.17 -1.46
C GLY A 34 -0.37 14.52 -1.60
N HIS A 35 -0.60 15.16 -2.75
CA HIS A 35 -0.09 16.50 -3.02
C HIS A 35 -0.95 17.56 -2.34
N ARG A 36 -0.30 18.62 -1.83
CA ARG A 36 -1.00 19.76 -1.21
C ARG A 36 -1.75 20.57 -2.27
N ALA A 37 -2.86 21.16 -1.87
CA ALA A 37 -3.58 22.11 -2.72
C ALA A 37 -2.64 23.20 -3.24
N GLY A 38 -2.74 23.52 -4.54
CA GLY A 38 -1.88 24.52 -5.20
C GLY A 38 -0.49 24.02 -5.64
N THR A 39 -0.12 22.76 -5.36
CA THR A 39 1.16 22.18 -5.82
C THR A 39 1.04 21.36 -7.10
N MET A 40 -0.19 20.96 -7.47
CA MET A 40 -0.53 20.17 -8.65
C MET A 40 -1.94 20.58 -9.13
N PRO A 41 -2.34 20.21 -10.37
CA PRO A 41 -3.74 20.30 -10.81
C PRO A 41 -4.70 19.67 -9.78
N PRO A 42 -5.90 20.23 -9.54
CA PRO A 42 -6.80 19.80 -8.47
C PRO A 42 -7.08 18.29 -8.44
N GLU A 43 -7.22 17.67 -9.61
CA GLU A 43 -7.46 16.24 -9.80
C GLU A 43 -6.32 15.33 -9.29
N TYR A 44 -5.11 15.88 -9.08
CA TYR A 44 -3.94 15.19 -8.54
C TYR A 44 -3.58 15.64 -7.12
N THR A 45 -4.44 16.44 -6.47
CA THR A 45 -4.24 16.89 -5.09
C THR A 45 -5.06 16.05 -4.10
N GLY A 46 -4.59 15.99 -2.85
CA GLY A 46 -5.13 15.11 -1.82
C GLY A 46 -4.63 13.67 -1.97
N GLY A 47 -4.83 12.87 -0.93
CA GLY A 47 -4.45 11.45 -0.88
C GLY A 47 -5.63 10.58 -0.48
N LEU A 48 -5.39 9.33 -0.12
CA LEU A 48 -6.45 8.41 0.27
C LEU A 48 -7.27 8.90 1.47
N GLY A 49 -6.62 9.52 2.45
CA GLY A 49 -7.25 9.86 3.72
C GLY A 49 -7.88 8.65 4.44
N ALA A 50 -8.70 8.91 5.46
CA ALA A 50 -9.36 7.85 6.22
C ALA A 50 -10.35 7.05 5.36
N ASP A 51 -11.11 7.72 4.49
CA ASP A 51 -12.11 7.08 3.64
C ASP A 51 -11.49 6.12 2.62
N GLY A 52 -10.38 6.52 2.00
CA GLY A 52 -9.66 5.65 1.06
C GLY A 52 -9.03 4.45 1.75
N VAL A 53 -8.49 4.63 2.97
CA VAL A 53 -8.00 3.52 3.80
C VAL A 53 -9.12 2.54 4.13
N LYS A 54 -10.30 3.04 4.54
CA LYS A 54 -11.48 2.22 4.82
C LYS A 54 -11.91 1.44 3.58
N ALA A 55 -11.98 2.10 2.42
CA ALA A 55 -12.37 1.45 1.17
C ALA A 55 -11.38 0.35 0.75
N LEU A 56 -10.07 0.58 0.89
CA LEU A 56 -9.07 -0.46 0.61
C LEU A 56 -9.17 -1.64 1.57
N ARG A 57 -9.44 -1.39 2.85
CA ARG A 57 -9.68 -2.46 3.84
C ARG A 57 -10.90 -3.29 3.43
N GLU A 58 -12.03 -2.66 3.15
CA GLU A 58 -13.26 -3.34 2.72
C GLU A 58 -13.04 -4.15 1.44
N PHE A 59 -12.25 -3.62 0.50
CA PHE A 59 -11.87 -4.34 -0.71
C PHE A 59 -11.10 -5.64 -0.42
N VAL A 60 -10.13 -5.60 0.50
CA VAL A 60 -9.37 -6.78 0.91
C VAL A 60 -10.26 -7.78 1.67
N GLU A 61 -11.08 -7.28 2.60
CA GLU A 61 -12.04 -8.09 3.37
C GLU A 61 -13.10 -8.76 2.48
N ALA A 62 -13.45 -8.14 1.35
CA ALA A 62 -14.32 -8.72 0.32
C ALA A 62 -13.62 -9.74 -0.60
N GLY A 63 -12.35 -10.08 -0.33
CA GLY A 63 -11.58 -11.07 -1.09
C GLY A 63 -10.72 -10.48 -2.22
N GLY A 64 -10.59 -9.15 -2.29
CA GLY A 64 -9.65 -8.48 -3.18
C GLY A 64 -8.20 -8.60 -2.70
N THR A 65 -7.24 -8.50 -3.62
CA THR A 65 -5.81 -8.55 -3.29
C THR A 65 -5.20 -7.15 -3.34
N LEU A 66 -4.60 -6.68 -2.24
CA LEU A 66 -3.80 -5.46 -2.21
C LEU A 66 -2.31 -5.81 -2.18
N ILE A 67 -1.55 -5.31 -3.15
CA ILE A 67 -0.10 -5.48 -3.23
C ILE A 67 0.56 -4.12 -2.96
N CYS A 68 1.40 -4.04 -1.94
CA CYS A 68 2.18 -2.87 -1.62
C CYS A 68 3.66 -3.14 -1.90
N LEU A 69 4.33 -2.24 -2.64
CA LEU A 69 5.73 -2.40 -2.98
C LEU A 69 6.61 -1.45 -2.17
N ASN A 70 7.73 -1.97 -1.64
CA ASN A 70 8.75 -1.19 -0.94
C ASN A 70 8.15 -0.32 0.18
N ARG A 71 8.26 1.01 0.12
CA ARG A 71 7.79 1.94 1.17
C ARG A 71 6.27 1.99 1.30
N ALA A 72 5.53 1.47 0.31
CA ALA A 72 4.08 1.34 0.44
C ALA A 72 3.69 0.21 1.41
N SER A 73 4.59 -0.71 1.72
CA SER A 73 4.34 -1.77 2.71
C SER A 73 4.06 -1.19 4.09
N ASP A 74 4.79 -0.15 4.48
CA ASP A 74 4.61 0.55 5.76
C ASP A 74 3.19 1.11 5.92
N PHE A 75 2.62 1.60 4.81
CA PHE A 75 1.23 2.05 4.79
C PHE A 75 0.27 0.90 5.15
N ALA A 76 0.43 -0.28 4.54
CA ALA A 76 -0.43 -1.41 4.85
C ALA A 76 -0.24 -1.88 6.29
N ILE A 77 1.00 -1.98 6.78
CA ILE A 77 1.31 -2.38 8.15
C ILE A 77 0.60 -1.46 9.15
N GLU A 78 0.79 -0.14 9.02
CA GLU A 78 0.24 0.84 9.95
C GLU A 78 -1.28 1.01 9.85
N GLN A 79 -1.81 1.10 8.63
CA GLN A 79 -3.24 1.38 8.41
C GLN A 79 -4.10 0.14 8.63
N PHE A 80 -3.57 -1.05 8.31
CA PHE A 80 -4.30 -2.30 8.50
C PHE A 80 -4.12 -2.90 9.89
N LYS A 81 -3.18 -2.37 10.69
CA LYS A 81 -2.83 -2.88 12.02
C LYS A 81 -2.38 -4.35 11.96
N LEU A 82 -1.58 -4.66 10.94
CA LEU A 82 -1.06 -6.00 10.74
C LEU A 82 -0.12 -6.36 11.90
N PRO A 83 -0.06 -7.63 12.34
CA PRO A 83 0.80 -8.08 13.44
C PRO A 83 2.27 -8.22 13.01
N VAL A 84 2.76 -7.29 12.20
CA VAL A 84 4.14 -7.24 11.69
C VAL A 84 4.69 -5.84 11.92
N ARG A 85 6.02 -5.72 11.97
CA ARG A 85 6.70 -4.43 12.09
C ARG A 85 7.93 -4.41 11.20
N ASP A 86 8.26 -3.24 10.65
CA ASP A 86 9.57 -3.03 10.09
C ASP A 86 10.59 -2.93 11.23
N VAL A 87 11.56 -3.84 11.25
CA VAL A 87 12.60 -3.89 12.29
C VAL A 87 13.78 -2.97 11.98
N VAL A 88 13.86 -2.44 10.76
CA VAL A 88 14.90 -1.52 10.31
C VAL A 88 14.39 -0.11 10.06
N ASP A 89 13.12 0.18 10.40
CA ASP A 89 12.56 1.53 10.30
C ASP A 89 13.40 2.54 11.10
N GLY A 90 13.64 3.69 10.49
CA GLY A 90 14.49 4.75 11.04
C GLY A 90 16.01 4.49 11.00
N LEU A 91 16.47 3.29 10.60
CA LEU A 91 17.90 3.04 10.45
C LEU A 91 18.48 3.78 9.22
N PRO A 92 19.73 4.25 9.31
CA PRO A 92 20.45 4.75 8.15
C PRO A 92 20.55 3.65 7.09
N ARG A 93 20.39 4.04 5.82
CA ARG A 93 20.57 3.10 4.69
C ARG A 93 21.92 2.39 4.74
N THR A 94 22.98 3.05 5.22
CA THR A 94 24.33 2.47 5.35
C THR A 94 24.41 1.27 6.28
N ASP A 95 23.50 1.19 7.25
CA ASP A 95 23.56 0.22 8.33
C ASP A 95 22.83 -1.07 7.96
N PHE A 96 21.90 -0.98 7.00
CA PHE A 96 21.14 -2.12 6.49
C PHE A 96 20.93 -2.01 4.97
N PHE A 97 22.03 -2.11 4.23
CA PHE A 97 22.02 -2.15 2.76
C PHE A 97 22.44 -3.53 2.26
N VAL A 98 21.50 -4.29 1.70
CA VAL A 98 21.79 -5.63 1.14
C VAL A 98 21.48 -5.66 -0.36
N PRO A 99 22.39 -5.17 -1.22
CA PRO A 99 22.19 -5.22 -2.66
C PRO A 99 22.29 -6.66 -3.17
N GLY A 100 21.20 -7.19 -3.71
CA GLY A 100 21.21 -8.48 -4.43
C GLY A 100 21.20 -9.74 -3.56
N SER A 101 20.30 -9.80 -2.56
CA SER A 101 20.08 -11.06 -1.82
C SER A 101 19.16 -12.00 -2.57
N ILE A 102 19.56 -13.27 -2.68
CA ILE A 102 18.65 -14.35 -3.06
C ILE A 102 18.02 -14.88 -1.77
N LEU A 103 16.73 -14.61 -1.58
CA LEU A 103 15.95 -15.13 -0.46
C LEU A 103 15.43 -16.52 -0.81
N ARG A 104 15.69 -17.51 0.07
CA ARG A 104 14.99 -18.79 0.05
C ARG A 104 13.79 -18.67 0.98
N ILE A 105 12.59 -18.81 0.42
CA ILE A 105 11.35 -18.82 1.17
C ILE A 105 10.86 -20.26 1.22
N GLU A 106 10.62 -20.79 2.42
CA GLU A 106 9.88 -22.03 2.63
C GLU A 106 8.45 -21.65 3.01
N LEU A 107 7.51 -21.95 2.12
CA LEU A 107 6.09 -21.66 2.29
C LEU A 107 5.37 -22.96 2.64
N ASP A 108 4.66 -22.96 3.76
CA ASP A 108 3.71 -24.03 4.07
C ASP A 108 2.36 -23.69 3.45
N THR A 109 2.09 -24.24 2.26
CA THR A 109 0.84 -23.98 1.53
C THR A 109 -0.41 -24.56 2.20
N SER A 110 -0.27 -25.22 3.35
CA SER A 110 -1.40 -25.68 4.17
C SER A 110 -1.87 -24.64 5.20
N ASP A 111 -1.06 -23.61 5.48
CA ASP A 111 -1.46 -22.46 6.29
C ASP A 111 -2.21 -21.44 5.41
N PRO A 112 -3.45 -21.03 5.76
CA PRO A 112 -4.21 -20.05 4.98
C PRO A 112 -3.58 -18.65 4.90
N ILE A 113 -2.51 -18.38 5.67
CA ILE A 113 -1.78 -17.09 5.67
C ILE A 113 -0.43 -17.19 4.93
N ALA A 114 -0.06 -18.37 4.38
CA ALA A 114 1.14 -18.55 3.58
C ALA A 114 1.02 -18.02 2.14
#